data_AF-A0A9D4LFN7-F1
#
_entry.id   AF-A0A9D4LFN7-F1
#
_cell.length_a   1.000
_cell.length_b   1.000
_cell.length_c   1.000
_cell.angle_alpha   90.00
_cell.angle_beta   90.00
_cell.angle_gamma   90.00
#
_symmetry.space_group_name_H-M   'P 1'
#
loop_
_entity.id
_entity.type
_entity.pdbx_description
1 polymer ?
#
loop_
_entity_poly.entity_id
_entity_poly.type
_entity_poly.pdbx_seq_one_letter_code
_entity_poly.pdbx_strand_id
1 'polypeptide(L)'
;MAALYFNVLKTTLIDRLHGRISIDTVKPGPDPLFTLDQESLLANHIQTMGEVGFGYTRQETINLASDFAFTLGLRPRDKPLTDRWLYKVLDRWPALEVKKTEVSI
;
A
#
# COMPACT_ATOMS: atom_id res chain seq x y z
N MET A 1 -16.19 -6.90 31.46
CA MET A 1 -17.40 -6.26 30.89
C MET A 1 -17.09 -5.54 29.58
N ALA A 2 -16.11 -4.63 29.50
CA ALA A 2 -15.82 -3.84 28.29
C ALA A 2 -15.69 -4.64 26.96
N ALA A 3 -15.00 -5.79 26.94
CA ALA A 3 -14.81 -6.61 25.74
C ALA A 3 -16.12 -7.06 25.05
N LEU A 4 -17.15 -7.36 25.83
CA LEU A 4 -18.46 -7.79 25.31
C LEU A 4 -19.25 -6.60 24.75
N TYR A 5 -19.12 -5.41 25.36
CA TYR A 5 -19.81 -4.19 24.91
C TYR A 5 -19.26 -3.66 23.59
N PHE A 6 -17.95 -3.77 23.36
CA PHE A 6 -17.32 -3.29 22.13
C PHE A 6 -17.17 -4.37 21.04
N ASN A 7 -17.65 -5.59 21.30
CA ASN A 7 -17.50 -6.74 20.40
C ASN A 7 -16.03 -6.95 19.95
N VAL A 8 -15.09 -6.79 20.89
CA VAL A 8 -13.65 -6.96 20.65
C VAL A 8 -13.11 -8.04 21.58
N LEU A 9 -12.22 -8.89 21.08
CA LEU A 9 -11.52 -9.88 21.89
C LEU A 9 -10.80 -9.23 23.07
N LYS A 10 -10.83 -9.88 24.24
CA LYS A 10 -10.16 -9.42 25.46
C LYS A 10 -8.65 -9.20 25.24
N THR A 11 -8.03 -10.02 24.40
CA THR A 11 -6.60 -9.92 24.05
C THR A 11 -6.28 -8.61 23.35
N THR A 12 -7.13 -8.14 22.42
CA THR A 12 -6.96 -6.85 21.73
C THR A 12 -7.08 -5.66 22.69
N LEU A 13 -7.97 -5.76 23.69
CA LEU A 13 -8.07 -4.75 24.76
C LEU A 13 -6.81 -4.69 25.62
N ILE A 14 -6.23 -5.85 25.94
CA ILE A 14 -4.98 -5.97 26.69
C ILE A 14 -3.82 -5.40 25.86
N ASP A 15 -3.72 -5.71 24.57
CA ASP A 15 -2.68 -5.17 23.69
C ASP A 15 -2.77 -3.65 23.53
N ARG A 16 -3.99 -3.07 23.51
CA ARG A 16 -4.19 -1.62 23.56
C ARG A 16 -3.74 -1.01 24.89
N LEU A 17 -4.05 -1.67 26.00
CA LEU A 17 -3.61 -1.26 27.35
C LEU A 17 -2.09 -1.30 27.52
N HIS A 18 -1.43 -2.28 26.90
CA HIS A 18 0.03 -2.39 26.89
C HIS A 18 0.70 -1.52 25.81
N GLY A 19 -0.06 -0.72 25.06
CA GLY A 19 0.49 0.17 24.02
C GLY A 19 1.03 -0.53 22.78
N ARG A 20 0.74 -1.82 22.60
CA ARG A 20 1.14 -2.60 21.40
C ARG A 20 0.31 -2.26 20.18
N ILE A 21 -0.90 -1.75 20.41
CA ILE A 21 -1.83 -1.29 19.38
C ILE A 21 -2.27 0.11 19.82
N SER A 22 -2.16 1.10 18.93
CA SER A 22 -2.65 2.45 19.26
C SER A 22 -4.15 2.41 19.53
N ILE A 23 -4.59 3.25 20.46
CA ILE A 23 -6.00 3.37 20.86
C ILE A 23 -6.85 3.80 19.65
N ASP A 24 -6.25 4.57 18.73
CA ASP A 24 -6.88 5.10 17.52
C ASP A 24 -6.81 4.14 16.32
N THR A 25 -6.20 2.94 16.46
CA THR A 25 -6.09 1.99 15.35
C THR A 25 -7.44 1.35 15.03
N VAL A 26 -8.07 1.82 13.94
CA VAL A 26 -9.39 1.37 13.44
C VAL A 26 -9.31 0.10 12.58
N LYS A 27 -8.14 -0.22 11.99
CA LYS A 27 -7.94 -1.43 11.17
C LYS A 27 -6.79 -2.30 11.70
N PRO A 28 -7.01 -3.60 11.94
CA PRO A 28 -5.94 -4.53 12.29
C PRO A 28 -5.08 -4.84 11.06
N GLY A 29 -3.76 -4.67 11.18
CA GLY A 29 -2.78 -5.03 10.16
C GLY A 29 -1.50 -4.21 10.29
N PRO A 30 -0.38 -4.66 9.67
CA PRO A 30 0.82 -3.86 9.58
C PRO A 30 0.53 -2.59 8.79
N ASP A 31 1.14 -1.48 9.22
CA ASP A 31 1.03 -0.20 8.53
C ASP A 31 1.45 -0.34 7.06
N PRO A 32 0.83 0.43 6.14
CA PRO A 32 1.22 0.45 4.75
C PRO A 32 2.72 0.79 4.62
N LEU A 33 3.41 0.20 3.64
CA LEU A 33 4.84 0.46 3.43
C LEU A 33 5.12 1.94 3.15
N PHE A 34 4.21 2.58 2.42
CA PHE A 34 4.26 3.99 2.06
C PHE A 34 3.25 4.78 2.89
N THR A 35 3.59 6.01 3.24
CA THR A 35 2.59 6.95 3.77
C THR A 35 1.59 7.34 2.68
N LEU A 36 0.43 7.88 3.06
CA LEU A 36 -0.56 8.36 2.10
C LEU A 36 0.03 9.40 1.13
N ASP A 37 0.88 10.29 1.62
CA ASP A 37 1.55 11.30 0.80
C ASP A 37 2.48 10.65 -0.25
N GLN A 38 3.25 9.64 0.17
CA GLN A 38 4.14 8.90 -0.72
C GLN A 38 3.35 8.11 -1.78
N GLU A 39 2.26 7.46 -1.39
CA GLU A 39 1.37 6.78 -2.36
C GLU A 39 0.73 7.78 -3.32
N SER A 40 0.32 8.97 -2.86
CA SER A 40 -0.28 10.00 -3.71
C SER A 40 0.70 10.52 -4.76
N LEU A 41 1.98 10.69 -4.41
CA LEU A 41 3.01 11.13 -5.34
C LEU A 41 3.24 10.08 -6.44
N LEU A 42 3.30 8.81 -6.05
CA LEU A 42 3.44 7.70 -6.98
C LEU A 42 2.21 7.55 -7.90
N ALA A 43 1.00 7.71 -7.34
CA ALA A 43 -0.25 7.69 -8.09
C ALA A 43 -0.33 8.82 -9.11
N ASN A 44 -0.03 10.05 -8.69
CA ASN A 44 0.01 11.21 -9.58
C ASN A 44 1.03 11.05 -10.70
N HIS A 45 2.21 10.49 -10.40
CA HIS A 45 3.23 10.19 -11.41
C HIS A 45 2.71 9.20 -12.46
N ILE A 46 2.11 8.09 -12.02
CA ILE A 46 1.55 7.08 -12.92
C ILE A 46 0.40 7.66 -13.76
N GLN A 47 -0.47 8.46 -13.16
CA GLN A 47 -1.58 9.11 -13.86
C GLN A 47 -1.07 10.10 -14.92
N THR A 48 -0.12 10.96 -14.56
CA THR A 48 0.50 11.92 -15.49
C THR A 48 1.16 11.21 -16.67
N MET A 49 1.90 10.12 -16.41
CA MET A 49 2.52 9.33 -17.47
C MET A 49 1.48 8.66 -18.37
N GLY A 50 0.36 8.19 -17.79
CA GLY A 50 -0.78 7.67 -18.53
C GLY A 50 -1.41 8.69 -19.48
N GLU A 51 -1.53 9.95 -19.04
CA GLU A 51 -2.04 11.07 -19.86
C GLU A 51 -1.09 11.43 -21.02
N VAL A 52 0.22 11.35 -20.79
CA VAL A 52 1.27 11.58 -21.81
C VAL A 52 1.39 10.39 -22.80
N GLY A 53 0.62 9.32 -22.59
CA GLY A 53 0.58 8.14 -23.45
C GLY A 53 1.53 7.01 -23.04
N PHE A 54 2.29 7.18 -21.96
CA PHE A 54 3.13 6.15 -21.36
C PHE A 54 2.36 5.43 -20.25
N GLY A 55 1.60 4.41 -20.63
CA GLY A 55 0.94 3.54 -19.66
C GLY A 55 1.96 2.62 -18.99
N TYR A 56 1.93 2.53 -17.66
CA TYR A 56 2.72 1.54 -16.93
C TYR A 56 2.00 0.21 -16.86
N THR A 57 2.74 -0.86 -17.13
CA THR A 57 2.32 -2.23 -16.87
C THR A 57 2.40 -2.53 -15.36
N ARG A 58 1.80 -3.65 -14.93
CA ARG A 58 1.85 -4.08 -13.53
C ARG A 58 3.28 -4.23 -13.03
N GLN A 59 4.14 -4.87 -13.82
CA GLN A 59 5.53 -5.10 -13.46
C GLN A 59 6.34 -3.80 -13.41
N GLU A 60 6.14 -2.89 -14.36
CA GLU A 60 6.82 -1.60 -14.34
C GLU A 60 6.37 -0.73 -13.16
N THR A 61 5.08 -0.77 -12.82
CA THR A 61 4.55 -0.08 -11.63
C THR A 61 5.22 -0.61 -10.36
N ILE A 62 5.37 -1.93 -10.25
CA ILE A 62 6.07 -2.58 -9.12
C ILE A 62 7.55 -2.21 -9.09
N ASN A 63 8.22 -2.17 -10.24
CA ASN A 63 9.63 -1.80 -10.34
C ASN A 63 9.84 -0.34 -9.93
N LEU A 64 9.03 0.58 -10.47
CA LEU A 64 9.06 2.00 -10.14
C LEU A 64 8.81 2.24 -8.66
N ALA A 65 7.83 1.56 -8.08
CA ALA A 65 7.58 1.63 -6.64
C ALA A 65 8.69 1.01 -5.80
N SER A 66 9.35 -0.05 -6.29
CA SER A 66 10.48 -0.67 -5.59
C SER A 66 11.70 0.25 -5.56
N ASP A 67 11.99 0.91 -6.69
CA ASP A 67 13.04 1.92 -6.77
C ASP A 67 12.71 3.13 -5.89
N PHE A 68 11.45 3.57 -5.88
CA PHE A 68 10.99 4.63 -4.98
C PHE A 68 11.17 4.24 -3.50
N ALA A 69 10.77 3.02 -3.10
CA ALA A 69 10.98 2.51 -1.75
C ALA A 69 12.46 2.44 -1.36
N PHE A 70 13.33 2.10 -2.32
CA PHE A 70 14.78 2.10 -2.12
C PHE A 70 15.32 3.52 -1.91
N THR A 71 14.90 4.49 -2.73
CA THR A 71 15.34 5.89 -2.58
C THR A 71 14.90 6.51 -1.26
N LEU A 72 13.75 6.09 -0.72
CA LEU A 72 13.25 6.51 0.59
C LEU A 72 13.87 5.76 1.77
N GLY A 73 14.71 4.75 1.52
CA GLY A 73 15.30 3.91 2.56
C GLY A 73 14.32 2.97 3.27
N LEU A 74 13.10 2.80 2.72
CA LEU A 74 12.05 1.95 3.31
C LEU A 74 12.30 0.46 3.06
N ARG A 75 12.99 0.12 1.97
CA ARG A 75 13.39 -1.26 1.64
C ARG A 75 14.76 -1.34 0.98
N PRO A 76 15.50 -2.43 1.22
CA PRO A 76 16.71 -2.74 0.44
C PRO A 76 16.33 -3.17 -0.98
N ARG A 77 17.23 -2.91 -1.93
CA ARG A 77 17.05 -3.21 -3.36
C ARG A 77 16.84 -4.70 -3.64
N ASP A 78 17.36 -5.55 -2.76
CA ASP A 78 17.30 -7.01 -2.85
C ASP A 78 15.92 -7.58 -2.53
N LYS A 79 14.98 -6.74 -2.05
CA LYS A 79 13.61 -7.13 -1.69
C LYS A 79 12.58 -6.23 -2.38
N PRO A 80 12.39 -6.37 -3.71
CA PRO A 80 11.42 -5.58 -4.43
C PRO A 80 10.01 -5.80 -3.89
N LEU A 81 9.13 -4.86 -4.21
CA LEU A 81 7.70 -4.98 -3.97
C LEU A 81 7.13 -6.13 -4.78
N THR A 82 6.00 -6.66 -4.32
CA THR A 82 5.31 -7.78 -4.98
C THR A 82 3.95 -7.34 -5.48
N ASP A 83 3.34 -8.15 -6.35
CA ASP A 83 1.97 -7.92 -6.83
C ASP A 83 0.96 -7.74 -5.69
N ARG A 84 1.19 -8.37 -4.54
CA ARG A 84 0.34 -8.19 -3.35
C ARG A 84 0.31 -6.75 -2.86
N TRP A 85 1.43 -6.02 -2.96
CA TRP A 85 1.46 -4.60 -2.65
C TRP A 85 0.67 -3.81 -3.71
N LEU A 86 0.86 -4.12 -4.99
CA LEU A 86 0.15 -3.44 -6.09
C LEU A 86 -1.36 -3.56 -5.93
N TYR A 87 -1.89 -4.76 -5.66
CA TYR A 87 -3.34 -4.95 -5.45
C TYR A 87 -3.87 -4.15 -4.25
N LYS A 88 -3.09 -4.03 -3.16
CA LYS A 88 -3.48 -3.19 -2.02
C LYS A 88 -3.50 -1.70 -2.37
N VAL A 89 -2.59 -1.25 -3.23
CA VAL A 89 -2.56 0.14 -3.69
C VAL A 89 -3.71 0.42 -4.65
N LEU A 90 -4.01 -0.50 -5.57
CA LEU A 90 -5.17 -0.39 -6.47
C LEU A 90 -6.51 -0.39 -5.70
N ASP A 91 -6.61 -1.16 -4.61
CA ASP A 91 -7.77 -1.13 -3.71
C ASP A 91 -7.93 0.24 -3.01
N ARG A 92 -6.81 0.88 -2.64
CA ARG A 92 -6.81 2.24 -2.06
C ARG A 92 -7.04 3.34 -3.09
N TRP A 93 -6.55 3.15 -4.30
CA TRP A 93 -6.60 4.11 -5.41
C TRP A 93 -7.26 3.46 -6.62
N PRO A 94 -8.61 3.32 -6.63
CA PRO A 94 -9.31 2.67 -7.73
C PRO A 94 -9.25 3.45 -9.04
N ALA A 95 -8.90 4.75 -8.99
CA ALA A 95 -8.75 5.61 -10.17
C ALA A 95 -7.41 5.42 -10.92
N LEU A 96 -6.49 4.62 -10.37
CA LEU A 96 -5.18 4.36 -10.95
C LEU A 96 -5.32 3.32 -12.10
N GLU A 97 -5.31 3.79 -13.34
CA GLU A 97 -5.38 2.93 -14.52
C GLU A 97 -4.02 2.28 -14.84
N VAL A 98 -3.73 1.14 -14.20
CA VAL A 98 -2.60 0.29 -14.61
C VAL A 98 -3.01 -0.47 -15.86
N LYS A 99 -2.56 -0.03 -17.03
CA LYS A 99 -2.90 -0.66 -18.31
C LYS A 99 -2.42 -2.11 -18.31
N LYS A 100 -3.37 -3.03 -18.53
CA LYS A 100 -3.09 -4.44 -18.76
C LYS A 100 -2.41 -4.53 -20.12
N THR A 101 -1.13 -4.88 -20.16
CA THR A 101 -0.47 -5.25 -21.41
C THR A 101 -1.16 -6.50 -21.94
N GLU A 102 -2.03 -6.33 -22.92
CA GLU A 102 -2.32 -7.43 -23.82
C GLU A 102 -1.10 -7.53 -24.73
N VAL A 103 -0.19 -8.43 -24.37
CA VAL A 103 0.86 -8.86 -25.29
C VAL A 103 0.13 -9.53 -26.45
N SER A 104 -0.03 -8.80 -27.55
CA SER A 104 -0.40 -9.40 -28.83
C SER A 104 0.77 -10.27 -29.29
N ILE A 105 0.60 -11.59 -29.23
CA ILE A 105 1.38 -12.58 -29.98
C ILE A 105 0.58 -12.93 -31.22
#